data_AF-A0A2P2LRF1-F1
#
_entry.id   AF-A0A2P2LRF1-F1
#
_cell.length_a   1.000
_cell.length_b   1.000
_cell.length_c   1.000
_cell.angle_alpha   90.00
_cell.angle_beta   90.00
_cell.angle_gamma   90.00
#
_symmetry.space_group_name_H-M   'P 1'
#
loop_
_entity.id
_entity.type
_entity.pdbx_description
1 polymer ?
#
loop_
_entity_poly.entity_id
_entity_poly.type
_entity_poly.pdbx_seq_one_letter_code
_entity_poly.pdbx_strand_id
1 'polypeptide(L)'
;METIMILVLEESEDISPELLSPLLDSVKKGNEGVVPVAHKLGEKVLESCASKEVVPVSRKLGKKVLESCASKVKPYLVHAVKSLGLSLDDYNDVVATICQDMCGTDEQNDVHAAVENKVVFLSFFR
;
A
#
# COMPACT_ATOMS: atom_id res chain seq x y z
N MET A 1 12.70 -7.88 6.75
CA MET A 1 12.00 -6.63 6.38
C MET A 1 10.50 -6.84 6.44
N GLU A 2 9.93 -7.82 5.72
CA GLU A 2 8.51 -8.21 5.77
C GLU A 2 7.95 -8.32 7.21
N THR A 3 8.57 -9.16 8.05
CA THR A 3 8.16 -9.35 9.45
C THR A 3 8.10 -8.05 10.26
N ILE A 4 9.07 -7.15 10.06
CA ILE A 4 9.13 -5.88 10.80
C ILE A 4 7.96 -4.99 10.37
N MET A 5 7.67 -4.91 9.08
CA MET A 5 6.56 -4.11 8.55
C MET A 5 5.21 -4.64 9.05
N ILE A 6 5.04 -5.97 9.10
CA ILE A 6 3.84 -6.61 9.63
C ILE A 6 3.65 -6.27 11.10
N LEU A 7 4.68 -6.46 11.93
CA LEU A 7 4.61 -6.16 13.37
C LEU A 7 4.26 -4.69 13.62
N VAL A 8 4.88 -3.77 12.88
CA VAL A 8 4.56 -2.33 12.99
C VAL A 8 3.08 -2.06 12.70
N LEU A 9 2.50 -2.67 11.67
CA LEU A 9 1.09 -2.46 11.34
C LEU A 9 0.15 -3.11 12.36
N GLU A 10 0.43 -4.33 12.79
CA GLU A 10 -0.40 -5.07 13.75
C GLU A 10 -0.43 -4.41 15.13
N GLU A 11 0.74 -3.99 15.63
CA GLU A 11 0.89 -3.39 16.96
C GLU A 11 0.51 -1.91 17.01
N SER A 12 0.36 -1.24 15.86
CA SER A 12 -0.11 0.15 15.83
C SER A 12 -1.58 0.26 16.24
N GLU A 13 -1.91 1.20 17.13
CA GLU A 13 -3.30 1.49 17.48
C GLU A 13 -4.05 2.07 16.28
N ASP A 14 -3.49 3.13 15.69
CA ASP A 14 -3.98 3.81 14.49
C ASP A 14 -2.96 3.74 13.35
N ILE A 15 -3.44 3.55 12.11
CA ILE A 15 -2.60 3.54 10.91
C ILE A 15 -2.87 4.80 10.10
N SER A 16 -1.85 5.63 9.94
CA SER A 16 -1.97 6.86 9.16
C SER A 16 -1.91 6.57 7.64
N PRO A 17 -2.60 7.37 6.80
CA PRO A 17 -2.54 7.24 5.34
C PRO A 17 -1.11 7.37 4.79
N GLU A 18 -0.24 8.15 5.44
CA GLU A 18 1.16 8.32 5.06
C GLU A 18 1.96 7.03 5.20
N LEU A 19 1.62 6.16 6.17
CA LEU A 19 2.24 4.84 6.32
C LEU A 19 1.74 3.85 5.27
N LEU A 20 0.49 4.00 4.81
CA LEU A 20 -0.09 3.21 3.73
C LEU A 20 0.43 3.63 2.35
N SER A 21 0.77 4.91 2.13
CA SER A 21 1.19 5.40 0.82
C SER A 21 2.35 4.62 0.21
N PRO A 22 3.48 4.35 0.91
CA PRO A 22 4.57 3.55 0.36
C PRO A 22 4.15 2.10 0.01
N LEU A 23 3.22 1.51 0.78
CA LEU A 23 2.68 0.18 0.50
C LEU A 23 1.79 0.21 -0.75
N LEU A 24 0.90 1.19 -0.85
CA LEU A 24 0.02 1.39 -1.99
C LEU A 24 0.79 1.71 -3.27
N ASP A 25 1.79 2.59 -3.20
CA ASP A 25 2.69 2.88 -4.32
C ASP A 25 3.43 1.64 -4.79
N SER A 26 3.83 0.77 -3.85
CA SER A 26 4.51 -0.47 -4.19
C SER A 26 3.59 -1.46 -4.91
N VAL A 27 2.27 -1.45 -4.69
CA VAL A 27 1.31 -2.35 -5.36
C VAL A 27 0.50 -1.66 -6.46
N LYS A 28 0.76 -0.38 -6.71
CA LYS A 28 0.16 0.37 -7.82
C LYS A 28 0.54 -0.31 -9.12
N LYS A 29 -0.46 -0.57 -9.97
CA LYS A 29 -0.21 -1.05 -11.32
C LYS A 29 0.64 0.02 -12.00
N GLY A 30 1.78 -0.39 -12.55
CA GLY A 30 2.62 0.54 -13.28
C GLY A 30 1.77 1.25 -14.33
N ASN A 31 1.82 2.58 -14.35
CA ASN A 31 1.34 3.38 -15.44
C ASN A 31 2.15 2.98 -16.69
N GLU A 32 1.59 2.08 -17.50
CA GLU A 32 2.16 1.64 -18.78
C GLU A 32 2.49 2.82 -19.71
N GLY A 33 1.92 4.01 -19.43
CA GLY A 33 2.03 5.23 -20.21
C GLY A 33 3.37 5.98 -20.17
N VAL A 34 4.18 5.93 -19.10
CA VAL A 34 5.46 6.67 -19.07
C VAL A 34 6.48 6.01 -18.14
N VAL A 35 6.76 4.73 -18.36
CA VAL A 35 7.98 4.14 -17.82
C VAL A 35 9.15 4.70 -18.66
N PRO A 36 10.12 5.44 -18.10
CA PRO A 36 11.23 5.96 -18.88
C PRO A 36 11.90 4.80 -19.62
N VAL A 37 12.34 5.03 -20.86
CA VAL A 37 12.94 4.00 -21.72
C VAL A 37 14.01 3.20 -20.97
N ALA A 38 14.76 3.86 -20.07
CA ALA A 38 15.74 3.23 -19.18
C ALA A 38 15.17 2.14 -18.26
N HIS A 39 13.96 2.30 -17.72
CA HIS A 39 13.32 1.28 -16.87
C HIS A 39 12.80 0.10 -17.71
N LYS A 40 12.15 0.34 -18.86
CA LYS A 40 11.78 -0.76 -19.79
C LYS A 40 13.02 -1.52 -20.29
N LEU A 41 14.12 -0.80 -20.55
CA LEU A 41 15.38 -1.40 -20.96
C LEU A 41 16.01 -2.19 -19.80
N GLY A 42 16.03 -1.65 -18.59
CA GLY A 42 16.51 -2.35 -17.39
C GLY A 42 15.72 -3.62 -17.11
N GLU A 43 14.39 -3.56 -17.23
CA GLU A 43 13.50 -4.71 -17.08
C GLU A 43 13.79 -5.78 -18.15
N LYS A 44 13.89 -5.40 -19.42
CA LYS A 44 14.30 -6.32 -20.51
C LYS A 44 15.69 -6.91 -20.32
N VAL A 45 16.67 -6.12 -19.88
CA VAL A 45 18.04 -6.59 -19.63
C VAL A 45 18.02 -7.61 -18.50
N LEU A 46 17.30 -7.35 -17.41
CA LEU A 46 17.16 -8.28 -16.30
C LEU A 46 16.39 -9.56 -16.71
N GLU A 47 15.32 -9.44 -17.50
CA GLU A 47 14.60 -10.59 -18.09
C GLU A 47 15.48 -11.43 -19.03
N SER A 48 16.34 -10.79 -19.82
CA SER A 48 17.27 -11.49 -20.70
C SER A 48 18.37 -12.25 -19.94
N CYS A 49 18.70 -11.79 -18.72
CA CYS A 49 19.73 -12.37 -17.87
C CYS A 49 19.16 -13.37 -16.83
N ALA A 50 17.88 -13.28 -16.50
CA ALA A 50 17.23 -14.11 -15.49
C ALA A 50 15.95 -14.73 -16.06
N SER A 51 15.90 -16.06 -16.12
CA SER A 51 14.74 -16.84 -16.57
C SER A 51 13.53 -16.81 -15.62
N LYS A 52 13.33 -15.71 -14.88
CA LYS A 52 12.20 -15.48 -13.97
C LYS A 52 11.78 -14.01 -14.02
N GLU A 53 10.50 -13.79 -14.29
CA GLU A 53 9.79 -12.52 -14.22
C GLU A 53 10.27 -11.64 -13.05
N VAL A 54 10.90 -10.51 -13.38
CA VAL A 54 11.52 -9.61 -12.40
C VAL A 54 10.47 -8.64 -11.86
N VAL A 55 9.49 -9.18 -11.13
CA VAL A 55 8.64 -8.32 -10.29
C VAL A 55 9.57 -7.69 -9.23
N PRO A 56 9.66 -6.35 -9.14
CA PRO A 56 10.56 -5.68 -8.22
C PRO A 56 10.27 -6.12 -6.79
N VAL A 57 11.33 -6.22 -5.99
CA VAL A 57 11.26 -6.72 -4.61
C VAL A 57 10.26 -5.92 -3.77
N SER A 58 10.14 -4.61 -4.02
CA SER A 58 9.17 -3.72 -3.38
C SER A 58 7.72 -4.13 -3.66
N ARG A 59 7.37 -4.46 -4.92
CA ARG A 59 6.02 -4.94 -5.30
C ARG A 59 5.65 -6.22 -4.56
N LYS A 60 6.56 -7.19 -4.57
CA LYS A 60 6.36 -8.47 -3.87
C LYS A 60 6.19 -8.26 -2.37
N LEU A 61 7.03 -7.41 -1.78
CA LEU A 61 7.01 -7.13 -0.35
C LEU A 61 5.73 -6.41 0.07
N GLY A 62 5.34 -5.33 -0.61
CA GLY A 62 4.14 -4.58 -0.27
C GLY A 62 2.87 -5.41 -0.43
N LYS A 63 2.78 -6.23 -1.49
CA LYS A 63 1.67 -7.18 -1.65
C LYS A 63 1.55 -8.11 -0.43
N LYS A 64 2.63 -8.78 -0.04
CA LYS A 64 2.62 -9.71 1.10
C LYS A 64 2.29 -9.04 2.43
N VAL A 65 2.79 -7.82 2.66
CA VAL A 65 2.50 -7.06 3.87
C VAL A 65 1.01 -6.71 3.93
N LEU A 66 0.41 -6.27 2.81
CA LEU A 66 -1.03 -5.98 2.73
C LEU A 66 -1.88 -7.24 2.96
N GLU A 67 -1.51 -8.38 2.37
CA GLU A 67 -2.19 -9.66 2.59
C GLU A 67 -2.11 -10.12 4.04
N SER A 68 -0.93 -9.98 4.66
CA SER A 68 -0.68 -10.45 6.03
C SER A 68 -1.41 -9.62 7.09
N CYS A 69 -1.55 -8.32 6.84
CA CYS A 69 -2.19 -7.38 7.77
C CYS A 69 -3.62 -7.03 7.35
N ALA A 70 -4.25 -7.81 6.46
CA ALA A 70 -5.49 -7.44 5.78
C ALA A 70 -6.60 -6.97 6.73
N SER A 71 -6.85 -7.71 7.81
CA SER A 71 -7.85 -7.37 8.83
C SER A 71 -7.56 -6.02 9.50
N LYS A 72 -6.29 -5.75 9.80
CA LYS A 72 -5.82 -4.53 10.46
C LYS A 72 -5.83 -3.32 9.52
N VAL A 73 -5.32 -3.47 8.30
CA VAL A 73 -5.22 -2.34 7.34
C VAL A 73 -6.55 -2.01 6.68
N LYS A 74 -7.48 -2.96 6.58
CA LYS A 74 -8.77 -2.78 5.90
C LYS A 74 -9.52 -1.51 6.32
N PRO A 75 -9.87 -1.25 7.58
CA PRO A 75 -10.63 -0.05 7.97
C PRO A 75 -9.95 1.26 7.50
N TYR A 76 -8.62 1.32 7.56
CA TYR A 76 -7.84 2.48 7.14
C TYR A 76 -7.76 2.60 5.62
N LEU A 77 -7.63 1.47 4.93
CA LEU A 77 -7.62 1.42 3.47
C LEU A 77 -8.98 1.82 2.88
N VAL A 78 -10.10 1.35 3.48
CA VAL A 78 -11.47 1.81 3.20
C VAL A 78 -11.55 3.33 3.24
N HIS A 79 -11.10 3.87 4.38
CA HIS A 79 -11.20 5.28 4.66
C HIS A 79 -10.33 6.09 3.69
N ALA A 80 -9.10 5.63 3.40
CA ALA A 80 -8.19 6.27 2.46
C ALA A 80 -8.75 6.27 1.03
N VAL A 81 -9.30 5.14 0.56
CA VAL A 81 -9.90 5.05 -0.78
C VAL A 81 -11.05 6.03 -0.94
N LYS A 82 -11.94 6.13 0.06
CA LYS A 82 -13.07 7.07 0.06
C LYS A 82 -12.65 8.53 0.17
N SER A 83 -11.74 8.86 1.10
CA SER A 83 -11.34 10.24 1.40
C SER A 83 -10.42 10.84 0.35
N LEU A 84 -9.52 10.05 -0.24
CA LEU A 84 -8.55 10.49 -1.25
C LEU A 84 -9.04 10.26 -2.69
N GLY A 85 -10.21 9.64 -2.88
CA GLY A 85 -10.79 9.37 -4.20
C GLY A 85 -9.95 8.41 -5.04
N LEU A 86 -9.33 7.41 -4.40
CA LEU A 86 -8.48 6.44 -5.10
C LEU A 86 -9.33 5.46 -5.91
N SER A 87 -8.90 5.15 -7.13
CA SER A 87 -9.50 4.07 -7.92
C SER A 87 -8.87 2.73 -7.56
N LEU A 88 -9.68 1.74 -7.16
CA LEU A 88 -9.18 0.38 -6.89
C LEU A 88 -8.57 -0.27 -8.15
N ASP A 89 -9.00 0.15 -9.34
CA ASP A 89 -8.50 -0.37 -10.61
C ASP A 89 -7.03 -0.01 -10.86
N ASP A 90 -6.54 1.08 -10.26
CA ASP A 90 -5.15 1.54 -10.38
C ASP A 90 -4.16 0.65 -9.61
N TYR A 91 -4.65 -0.26 -8.77
CA TYR A 91 -3.83 -1.10 -7.91
C TYR A 91 -3.94 -2.58 -8.25
N ASN A 92 -2.97 -3.38 -7.80
CA ASN A 92 -3.06 -4.84 -7.84
C ASN A 92 -4.33 -5.33 -7.12
N ASP A 93 -4.86 -6.47 -7.57
CA ASP A 93 -6.08 -7.11 -7.09
C ASP A 93 -6.11 -7.33 -5.57
N VAL A 94 -4.94 -7.40 -4.92
CA VAL A 94 -4.83 -7.42 -3.45
C VAL A 94 -5.59 -6.29 -2.77
N VAL A 95 -5.53 -5.06 -3.31
CA VAL A 95 -6.20 -3.89 -2.71
C VAL A 95 -7.70 -4.07 -2.82
N ALA A 96 -8.20 -4.42 -4.01
CA ALA A 96 -9.62 -4.72 -4.20
C ALA A 96 -10.11 -5.86 -3.30
N THR A 97 -9.29 -6.91 -3.11
CA THR A 97 -9.62 -8.08 -2.28
C THR A 97 -9.76 -7.74 -0.80
N ILE A 98 -8.83 -6.95 -0.25
CA ILE A 98 -8.93 -6.45 1.14
C ILE A 98 -10.18 -5.58 1.30
N CYS A 99 -10.56 -4.90 0.22
CA CYS A 99 -11.69 -4.00 0.13
C CYS A 99 -13.05 -4.67 -0.15
N GLN A 100 -13.11 -5.98 -0.42
CA GLN A 100 -14.29 -6.65 -1.00
C GLN A 100 -15.50 -6.74 -0.06
N ASP A 101 -15.36 -6.57 1.25
CA ASP A 101 -16.50 -6.60 2.18
C ASP A 101 -17.09 -5.22 2.51
N MET A 102 -16.77 -4.18 1.72
CA MET A 102 -17.13 -2.79 2.05
C MET A 102 -18.55 -2.35 1.73
N CYS A 103 -19.40 -3.20 1.14
CA CYS A 103 -20.75 -2.78 0.80
C CYS A 103 -21.74 -3.06 1.94
N GLY A 104 -21.61 -2.30 3.03
CA GLY A 104 -22.56 -2.26 4.13
C GLY A 104 -22.75 -0.84 4.66
N THR A 105 -23.67 -0.10 4.03
CA THR A 105 -24.39 1.13 4.47
C THR A 105 -23.58 2.41 4.78
N ASP A 106 -23.97 3.47 4.06
CA ASP A 106 -23.67 4.90 4.28
C ASP A 106 -24.09 5.39 5.68
N GLU A 107 -23.32 6.33 6.25
CA GLU A 107 -23.77 7.71 6.50
C GLU A 107 -22.62 8.62 6.99
N GLN A 108 -22.77 9.90 6.68
CA GLN A 108 -21.85 11.02 6.86
C GLN A 108 -21.54 11.35 8.33
N ASN A 109 -20.36 11.92 8.61
CA ASN A 109 -20.23 13.28 9.14
C ASN A 109 -18.76 13.73 9.26
N ASP A 110 -18.54 14.96 8.80
CA ASP A 110 -17.32 15.77 8.77
C ASP A 110 -16.97 16.28 10.18
N VAL A 111 -15.71 16.18 10.62
CA VAL A 111 -14.97 17.28 11.30
C VAL A 111 -13.45 17.09 11.10
N HIS A 112 -12.86 18.10 10.47
CA HIS A 112 -11.43 18.38 10.29
C HIS A 112 -10.61 18.54 11.58
N ALA A 113 -9.38 18.02 11.63
CA ALA A 113 -8.27 18.65 12.37
C ALA A 113 -6.90 18.14 11.87
N ALA A 114 -6.19 18.99 11.14
CA ALA A 114 -4.76 18.89 10.95
C ALA A 114 -4.04 18.98 12.30
N VAL A 115 -3.21 18.00 12.64
CA VAL A 115 -2.12 18.18 13.59
C VAL A 115 -0.88 17.51 13.02
N GLU A 116 0.12 18.34 12.79
CA GLU A 116 1.49 17.94 12.50
C GLU A 116 1.99 16.95 13.55
N ASN A 117 2.51 15.81 13.13
CA ASN A 117 3.43 15.04 13.97
C ASN A 117 4.53 14.41 13.12
N LYS A 118 5.51 15.23 12.77
CA LYS A 118 6.88 14.72 12.65
C LYS A 118 7.29 14.27 14.06
N VAL A 119 7.84 13.05 14.15
CA VAL A 119 8.47 12.45 15.35
C VAL A 119 7.55 11.57 16.24
N VAL A 120 6.99 10.49 15.70
CA VAL A 120 6.47 9.36 16.53
C VAL A 120 7.09 8.00 16.17
N PHE A 121 7.76 7.87 15.03
CA PHE A 121 8.28 6.56 14.57
C PHE A 121 9.41 5.95 15.43
N LEU A 122 9.94 6.67 16.44
CA LEU A 122 11.01 6.17 17.31
C LEU A 122 10.60 5.88 18.76
N SER A 123 9.37 6.14 19.20
CA SER A 123 8.98 5.88 20.60
C SER A 123 8.47 4.46 20.87
N PHE A 124 8.24 3.64 19.83
CA PHE A 124 7.64 2.30 19.99
C PHE A 124 8.67 1.17 20.21
N PHE A 125 9.98 1.44 20.11
CA PHE A 125 11.04 0.47 20.41
C PHE A 125 11.74 0.76 21.75
N ARG A 126 10.98 0.82 22.85
CA ARG A 126 11.58 0.80 24.19
C ARG A 126 10.88 -0.14 25.16
#